data_AF-A0A447CPY3-F1
#
_entry.id   AF-A0A447CPY3-F1
#
_cell.length_a   1.000
_cell.length_b   1.000
_cell.length_c   1.000
_cell.angle_alpha   90.00
_cell.angle_beta   90.00
_cell.angle_gamma   90.00
#
_symmetry.space_group_name_H-M   'P 1'
#
loop_
_entity.id
_entity.type
_entity.pdbx_description
1 polymer ?
#
loop_
_entity_poly.entity_id
_entity_poly.type
_entity_poly.pdbx_seq_one_letter_code
_entity_poly.pdbx_strand_id
1 'polypeptide(L)' 'MTELVADDVRKIAAALVKTAIETVSEEDGGARNACKLCGASVPWQQTGEEIRHAPGCAVVIAQRITS' A
#
# COMPACT_ATOMS: atom_id res chain seq x y z
N MET A 1 6.59 17.58 -23.07
CA MET A 1 6.45 17.69 -21.60
C MET A 1 5.62 16.57 -20.98
N THR A 2 5.03 15.65 -21.75
CA THR A 2 4.07 14.64 -21.27
C THR A 2 4.69 13.29 -20.90
N GLU A 3 5.80 12.89 -21.51
CA GLU A 3 6.43 11.58 -21.21
C GLU A 3 7.17 11.55 -19.87
N LEU A 4 7.81 12.66 -19.48
CA LEU A 4 8.41 12.80 -18.14
C LEU A 4 7.36 12.59 -17.04
N VAL A 5 6.15 13.10 -17.23
CA VAL A 5 5.05 13.00 -16.25
C VAL A 5 4.57 11.56 -16.07
N ALA A 6 4.45 10.77 -17.15
CA ALA A 6 3.95 9.40 -17.03
C ALA A 6 4.93 8.48 -16.29
N ASP A 7 6.24 8.64 -16.55
CA ASP A 7 7.26 7.84 -15.88
C ASP A 7 7.42 8.22 -14.41
N ASP A 8 7.39 9.51 -14.10
CA ASP A 8 7.41 10.01 -12.72
C ASP A 8 6.19 9.53 -11.93
N VAL A 9 4.99 9.55 -12.54
CA VAL A 9 3.77 9.03 -11.92
C VAL A 9 3.88 7.52 -11.63
N ARG A 10 4.44 6.72 -12.55
CA ARG A 10 4.68 5.28 -12.29
C ARG A 10 5.67 5.05 -11.16
N LYS A 11 6.77 5.81 -11.11
CA LYS A 11 7.76 5.73 -10.02
C LYS A 11 7.14 6.07 -8.66
N ILE A 12 6.34 7.13 -8.60
CA ILE A 12 5.62 7.54 -7.39
C ILE A 12 4.61 6.45 -6.98
N ALA A 13 3.84 5.92 -7.93
CA ALA A 13 2.89 4.84 -7.66
C ALA A 13 3.60 3.59 -7.11
N ALA A 14 4.72 3.17 -7.70
CA ALA A 14 5.50 2.03 -7.23
C ALA A 14 6.08 2.26 -5.82
N ALA A 15 6.56 3.48 -5.53
CA ALA A 15 7.02 3.84 -4.20
C ALA A 15 5.87 3.82 -3.18
N LEU A 16 4.68 4.30 -3.56
CA LEU A 16 3.50 4.29 -2.71
C LEU A 16 3.08 2.88 -2.32
N VAL A 17 3.00 1.94 -3.28
CA VAL A 17 2.64 0.54 -3.01
C VAL A 17 3.57 -0.09 -1.98
N LYS A 18 4.88 0.16 -2.09
CA LYS A 18 5.88 -0.40 -1.17
C LYS A 18 5.86 0.24 0.22
N THR A 19 5.59 1.54 0.30
CA THR A 19 5.75 2.30 1.53
C THR A 19 4.45 2.54 2.27
N ALA A 20 3.29 2.30 1.67
CA ALA A 20 1.99 2.52 2.30
C ALA A 20 1.65 1.47 3.38
N ILE A 21 2.34 0.33 3.39
CA ILE A 21 2.15 -0.72 4.39
C ILE A 21 3.16 -0.56 5.52
N GLU A 22 2.68 -0.69 6.75
CA GLU A 22 3.51 -0.72 7.95
C GLU A 22 3.09 -1.88 8.86
N THR A 23 4.01 -2.37 9.68
CA THR A 23 3.68 -3.33 10.73
C THR A 23 3.36 -2.55 12.00
N VAL A 24 2.15 -2.74 12.52
CA VAL A 24 1.65 -2.09 13.74
C VAL A 24 1.61 -3.13 14.85
N SER A 25 2.30 -2.87 15.96
CA SER A 25 2.21 -3.67 17.18
C SER A 25 0.89 -3.42 17.90
N GLU A 26 0.29 -4.46 18.46
CA GLU A 26 -0.94 -4.40 19.25
C GLU A 26 -0.63 -4.57 20.74
N GLU A 27 -1.51 -4.07 21.60
CA GLU A 27 -1.29 -4.02 23.07
C GLU A 27 -1.23 -5.42 23.73
N ASP A 28 -1.78 -6.43 23.06
CA ASP A 28 -1.79 -7.83 23.50
C ASP A 28 -0.52 -8.61 23.11
N GLY A 29 0.47 -7.92 22.53
CA GLY A 29 1.69 -8.54 21.99
C GLY A 29 1.53 -9.08 20.57
N GLY A 30 0.37 -8.87 19.95
CA GLY A 30 0.13 -9.12 18.53
C GLY A 30 0.78 -8.07 17.63
N ALA A 31 0.69 -8.32 16.33
CA ALA A 31 1.04 -7.34 15.31
C ALA A 31 0.22 -7.59 14.04
N ARG A 32 0.06 -6.53 13.25
CA ARG A 32 -0.62 -6.60 11.96
C ARG A 32 0.13 -5.79 10.91
N ASN A 33 0.11 -6.26 9.67
CA ASN A 33 0.52 -5.44 8.53
C ASN A 33 -0.70 -4.63 8.10
N ALA A 34 -0.59 -3.30 8.12
CA ALA A 34 -1.68 -2.38 7.91
C ALA A 34 -1.34 -1.32 6.86
N CYS A 35 -2.34 -0.94 6.08
CA CYS A 35 -2.25 0.18 5.16
C CYS A 35 -2.47 1.51 5.91
N LYS A 36 -1.48 2.40 5.86
CA LYS A 36 -1.54 3.74 6.47
C LYS A 36 -2.68 4.62 5.96
N LEU A 37 -3.19 4.36 4.77
CA LEU A 37 -4.12 5.24 4.07
C LEU A 37 -5.59 4.85 4.25
N CYS A 38 -5.87 3.54 4.33
CA CYS A 38 -7.24 3.05 4.43
C CYS A 38 -7.49 2.17 5.66
N GLY A 39 -6.46 1.91 6.48
CA GLY A 39 -6.55 1.10 7.69
C GLY A 39 -6.77 -0.39 7.46
N ALA A 40 -6.93 -0.84 6.21
CA ALA A 40 -7.04 -2.26 5.89
C ALA A 40 -5.78 -3.00 6.36
N SER A 41 -5.96 -4.18 6.95
CA SER A 41 -4.87 -4.91 7.58
C SER A 41 -5.04 -6.42 7.48
N VAL A 42 -3.93 -7.12 7.66
CA VAL A 42 -3.84 -8.57 7.81
C VAL A 42 -2.94 -8.91 9.01
N PRO A 43 -3.04 -10.12 9.59
CA PRO A 43 -2.08 -10.57 10.61
C PRO A 43 -0.63 -10.42 10.12
N TRP A 44 0.31 -10.12 11.02
CA TRP A 44 1.70 -9.84 10.62
C TRP A 44 2.40 -11.02 9.91
N GLN A 45 1.91 -12.25 10.09
CA GLN A 45 2.41 -13.44 9.42
C GLN A 45 2.05 -13.48 7.93
N GLN A 46 1.05 -12.72 7.49
CA GLN A 46 0.69 -12.55 6.09
C GLN A 46 1.45 -11.37 5.50
N THR A 47 1.76 -11.45 4.22
CA THR A 47 2.46 -10.39 3.50
C THR A 47 1.56 -9.17 3.31
N GLY A 48 2.15 -7.98 3.21
CA GLY A 48 1.40 -6.75 2.93
C GLY A 48 0.63 -6.77 1.59
N GLU A 49 1.03 -7.64 0.66
CA GLU A 49 0.37 -7.83 -0.63
C GLU A 49 -1.00 -8.51 -0.49
N GLU A 50 -1.23 -9.24 0.61
CA GLU A 50 -2.50 -9.92 0.90
C GLU A 50 -3.55 -8.95 1.48
N ILE A 51 -3.18 -7.69 1.74
CA ILE A 51 -4.10 -6.68 2.25
C ILE A 51 -5.18 -6.36 1.21
N ARG A 52 -6.43 -6.63 1.57
CA ARG A 52 -7.60 -6.21 0.79
C ARG A 52 -7.94 -4.76 1.09
N HIS A 53 -7.43 -3.85 0.28
CA HIS A 53 -7.67 -2.42 0.44
C HIS A 53 -9.13 -2.02 0.20
N ALA A 54 -9.56 -0.95 0.88
CA ALA A 54 -10.85 -0.33 0.63
C ALA A 54 -10.95 0.20 -0.82
N PRO A 55 -12.15 0.16 -1.44
CA PRO A 55 -12.37 0.77 -2.75
C PRO A 55 -11.94 2.24 -2.75
N GLY A 56 -11.13 2.64 -3.72
CA GLY A 56 -10.64 4.02 -3.85
C GLY A 56 -9.42 4.38 -3.00
N CYS A 57 -8.87 3.45 -2.21
CA CYS A 57 -7.57 3.66 -1.56
C CYS A 57 -6.50 4.01 -2.59
N ALA A 58 -5.62 4.96 -2.26
CA ALA A 58 -4.55 5.37 -3.17
C ALA A 58 -3.60 4.22 -3.55
N VAL A 59 -3.48 3.18 -2.71
CA VAL A 59 -2.72 1.96 -3.06
C VAL A 59 -3.39 1.19 -4.20
N VAL A 60 -4.73 1.06 -4.20
CA VAL A 60 -5.48 0.41 -5.30
C VAL A 60 -5.29 1.19 -6.59
N ILE A 61 -5.30 2.52 -6.53
CA ILE A 61 -5.06 3.37 -7.69
C ILE A 61 -3.62 3.20 -8.20
N ALA A 62 -2.64 3.22 -7.30
CA ALA A 62 -1.23 3.04 -7.63
C ALA A 62 -0.93 1.66 -8.23
N GLN A 63 -1.51 0.59 -7.69
CA GLN A 63 -1.40 -0.76 -8.24
C GLN A 63 -1.90 -0.83 -9.68
N ARG A 64 -3.01 -0.15 -10.01
CA ARG A 64 -3.52 -0.07 -11.40
C ARG A 64 -2.59 0.69 -12.34
N ILE A 65 -1.83 1.67 -11.84
CA ILE A 65 -0.88 2.46 -12.62
C ILE A 65 0.41 1.66 -12.90
N THR A 66 0.81 0.77 -11.98
CA THR A 66 2.05 -0.02 -12.08
C THR A 66 1.86 -1.41 -12.67
N SER A 67 0.62 -1.86 -12.88
CA SER A 67 0.29 -3.16 -13.49
C SER A 67 0.49 -3.14 -15.01
#